data_AF-G4N5P1-F1
#
_entry.id   AF-G4N5P1-F1
#
_cell.length_a   1.000
_cell.length_b   1.000
_cell.length_c   1.000
_cell.angle_alpha   90.00
_cell.angle_beta   90.00
_cell.angle_gamma   90.00
#
_symmetry.space_group_name_H-M   'P 1'
#
loop_
_entity.id
_entity.type
_entity.pdbx_description
1 polymer ?
#
loop_
_entity_poly.entity_id
_entity_poly.type
_entity_poly.pdbx_seq_one_letter_code
_entity_poly.pdbx_strand_id
1 'polypeptide(L)'
;MSRRFLHSSAGFLFIRPIRIRPRSIPVRRLLSLQSTSDPRRPLKDRQQESARRNKAVCCGAEQSLLSKYFQFTSNIHTMSSQPVPEAAAAAPEVSQSRASGAEASCAAASEKTAVAPSAPEPEPKLPPLSAAEYREYNRLADSMEYFHNHFKQTWNMMYTAAGNNRRPANMTLRQFIDTGLAFVRQLTMHHNIEEQLLYPQLAVRMDDFRNQDGKKGGSKPSRKQSELLLQHRLIHEGMDRFEDYLTECRRGQLDFEMATLKTKMDDWNDVLWLHLDAEVETLKAENMRKYWTLPEMRRLQI
;
A
#
# COMPACT_ATOMS: atom_id res chain seq x y z
N MET A 1 72.38 -34.13 17.05
CA MET A 1 72.65 -33.44 18.33
C MET A 1 71.45 -33.60 19.23
N SER A 2 71.66 -34.23 20.38
CA SER A 2 70.64 -34.79 21.28
C SER A 2 70.04 -33.79 22.27
N ARG A 3 68.76 -34.03 22.56
CA ARG A 3 67.95 -33.78 23.77
C ARG A 3 68.56 -32.94 24.92
N ARG A 4 67.77 -31.98 25.41
CA ARG A 4 67.78 -31.54 26.82
C ARG A 4 66.35 -31.50 27.38
N PHE A 5 66.18 -32.20 28.49
CA PHE A 5 65.05 -32.17 29.44
C PHE A 5 65.56 -31.48 30.72
N LEU A 6 64.77 -30.57 31.29
CA LEU A 6 64.78 -30.12 32.71
C LEU A 6 63.33 -29.63 32.98
N HIS A 7 62.45 -30.28 33.77
CA HIS A 7 62.32 -30.51 35.22
C HIS A 7 62.03 -29.29 36.12
N SER A 8 61.09 -29.50 37.07
CA SER A 8 60.75 -28.77 38.31
C SER A 8 59.67 -27.66 38.20
N SER A 9 58.70 -27.47 39.10
CA SER A 9 58.38 -28.10 40.40
C SER A 9 56.91 -27.81 40.81
N ALA A 10 56.47 -28.52 41.84
CA ALA A 10 55.13 -28.60 42.40
C ALA A 10 54.60 -27.32 43.11
N GLY A 11 53.28 -27.24 43.24
CA GLY A 11 52.59 -26.30 44.13
C GLY A 11 51.11 -26.66 44.30
N PHE A 12 50.81 -27.53 45.27
CA PHE A 12 49.46 -27.82 45.75
C PHE A 12 49.05 -26.76 46.78
N LEU A 13 47.93 -26.06 46.57
CA LEU A 13 47.20 -25.34 47.62
C LEU A 13 45.72 -25.69 47.54
N PHE A 14 45.22 -26.24 48.64
CA PHE A 14 43.84 -26.59 48.91
C PHE A 14 43.05 -25.37 49.44
N ILE A 15 41.72 -25.54 49.54
CA ILE A 15 40.70 -24.76 50.29
C ILE A 15 40.27 -23.41 49.64
N ARG A 16 38.99 -23.07 49.35
CA ARG A 16 37.65 -23.42 49.89
C ARG A 16 36.54 -23.32 48.79
N PRO A 17 35.43 -24.08 48.92
CA PRO A 17 34.28 -24.00 48.02
C PRO A 17 33.41 -22.76 48.29
N ILE A 18 33.06 -22.02 47.24
CA ILE A 18 32.09 -20.92 47.29
C ILE A 18 30.68 -21.51 47.23
N ARG A 19 29.94 -21.33 48.33
CA ARG A 19 28.57 -21.77 48.52
C ARG A 19 27.62 -20.85 47.73
N ILE A 20 26.96 -21.42 46.72
CA ILE A 20 25.88 -20.79 45.95
C ILE A 20 24.69 -20.59 46.89
N ARG A 21 24.21 -19.34 47.05
CA ARG A 21 22.91 -19.04 47.64
C ARG A 21 21.88 -18.83 46.51
N PRO A 22 20.76 -19.57 46.49
CA PRO A 22 19.68 -19.30 45.56
C PRO A 22 18.90 -18.08 46.05
N ARG A 23 18.84 -17.01 45.23
CA ARG A 23 17.84 -15.96 45.41
C ARG A 23 16.57 -16.38 44.71
N SER A 24 15.59 -16.77 45.52
CA SER A 24 14.18 -16.92 45.15
C SER A 24 13.61 -15.58 44.68
N ILE A 25 13.28 -15.50 43.38
CA ILE A 25 12.51 -14.40 42.80
C ILE A 25 11.02 -14.78 42.88
N PRO A 26 10.14 -13.91 43.41
CA PRO A 26 8.74 -14.23 43.55
C PRO A 26 8.04 -14.30 42.17
N VAL A 27 7.46 -15.47 41.91
CA VAL A 27 6.55 -15.73 40.78
C VAL A 27 5.23 -15.00 41.06
N ARG A 28 4.95 -13.95 40.29
CA ARG A 28 3.58 -13.48 40.06
C ARG A 28 3.39 -12.96 38.65
N ARG A 29 2.77 -13.83 37.85
CA ARG A 29 1.74 -13.53 36.84
C ARG A 29 2.12 -12.57 35.71
N LEU A 30 3.01 -13.01 34.83
CA LEU A 30 2.94 -12.64 33.42
C LEU A 30 2.04 -13.66 32.71
N LEU A 31 0.81 -13.26 32.43
CA LEU A 31 -0.05 -13.96 31.49
C LEU A 31 0.56 -13.81 30.10
N SER A 32 0.86 -14.97 29.54
CA SER A 32 1.29 -15.27 28.19
C SER A 32 0.60 -14.43 27.11
N LEU A 33 1.38 -13.59 26.43
CA LEU A 33 1.21 -13.32 25.00
C LEU A 33 2.26 -14.16 24.26
N GLN A 34 2.12 -15.49 24.34
CA GLN A 34 2.80 -16.36 23.39
C GLN A 34 2.03 -16.28 22.07
N SER A 35 2.60 -15.53 21.12
CA SER A 35 2.26 -15.61 19.70
C SER A 35 2.72 -16.98 19.20
N THR A 36 1.87 -17.99 19.31
CA THR A 36 2.08 -19.28 18.66
C THR A 36 1.62 -19.16 17.21
N SER A 37 2.53 -18.82 16.31
CA SER A 37 2.33 -19.01 14.88
C SER A 37 2.43 -20.51 14.58
N ASP A 38 1.33 -21.24 14.81
CA ASP A 38 1.20 -22.64 14.39
C ASP A 38 1.08 -22.68 12.85
N PRO A 39 2.01 -23.31 12.13
CA PRO A 39 1.96 -23.41 10.67
C PRO A 39 0.80 -24.29 10.15
N ARG A 40 0.03 -24.95 11.03
CA ARG A 40 -1.14 -25.77 10.66
C ARG A 40 -2.49 -25.07 10.81
N ARG A 41 -2.52 -23.77 11.15
CA ARG A 41 -3.81 -23.05 11.31
C ARG A 41 -4.56 -22.89 9.97
N PRO A 42 -5.88 -23.15 9.94
CA PRO A 42 -6.71 -22.93 8.76
C PRO A 42 -6.64 -21.48 8.25
N LEU A 43 -6.65 -21.30 6.91
CA LEU A 43 -6.56 -19.98 6.25
C LEU A 43 -7.60 -18.97 6.76
N LYS A 44 -8.81 -19.44 7.09
CA LYS A 44 -9.90 -18.61 7.64
C LYS A 44 -9.57 -17.99 9.00
N ASP A 45 -8.81 -18.70 9.84
CA ASP A 45 -8.45 -18.21 11.18
C ASP A 45 -7.35 -17.15 11.10
N ARG A 46 -6.44 -17.26 10.12
CA ARG A 46 -5.46 -16.20 9.82
C ARG A 46 -6.13 -14.94 9.29
N GLN A 47 -7.08 -15.07 8.37
CA GLN A 47 -7.87 -13.94 7.85
C GLN A 47 -8.68 -13.25 8.97
N GLN A 48 -9.23 -14.01 9.91
CA GLN A 48 -9.98 -13.44 11.02
C GLN A 48 -9.07 -12.76 12.07
N GLU A 49 -7.85 -13.28 12.26
CA GLU A 49 -6.86 -12.67 13.15
C GLU A 49 -6.21 -11.43 12.55
N SER A 50 -5.95 -11.40 11.24
CA SER A 50 -5.48 -10.18 10.55
C SER A 50 -6.57 -9.11 10.52
N ALA A 51 -7.83 -9.47 10.23
CA ALA A 51 -8.96 -8.56 10.37
C ALA A 51 -9.12 -8.01 11.80
N ARG A 52 -8.85 -8.83 12.83
CA ARG A 52 -8.85 -8.39 14.25
C ARG A 52 -7.65 -7.52 14.59
N ARG A 53 -6.46 -7.80 14.05
CA ARG A 53 -5.24 -7.01 14.25
C ARG A 53 -5.38 -5.63 13.60
N ASN A 54 -5.91 -5.58 12.38
CA ASN A 54 -6.24 -4.34 11.68
C ASN A 54 -7.32 -3.56 12.44
N LYS A 55 -8.38 -4.23 12.90
CA LYS A 55 -9.42 -3.60 13.72
C LYS A 55 -8.94 -3.14 15.12
N ALA A 56 -7.98 -3.83 15.74
CA ALA A 56 -7.42 -3.45 17.03
C ALA A 56 -6.49 -2.22 16.94
N VAL A 57 -5.83 -2.02 15.79
CA VAL A 57 -5.16 -0.75 15.48
C VAL A 57 -6.18 0.39 15.31
N CYS A 58 -7.40 0.10 14.84
CA CYS A 58 -8.46 1.09 14.60
C CYS A 58 -9.19 1.60 15.86
N CYS A 59 -9.07 0.98 17.04
CA CYS A 59 -9.92 1.31 18.19
C CYS A 59 -9.37 2.39 19.15
N GLY A 60 -8.37 3.18 18.76
CA GLY A 60 -7.76 4.20 19.61
C GLY A 60 -7.42 5.51 18.91
N ALA A 61 -8.24 6.54 19.17
CA ALA A 61 -7.98 7.98 19.02
C ALA A 61 -8.04 8.62 17.62
N GLU A 62 -9.17 9.29 17.33
CA GLU A 62 -9.33 10.21 16.18
C GLU A 62 -8.29 11.36 16.20
N GLN A 63 -7.93 11.91 17.36
CA GLN A 63 -6.88 12.95 17.47
C GLN A 63 -5.46 12.42 17.17
N SER A 64 -5.23 11.11 17.32
CA SER A 64 -3.93 10.51 17.04
C SER A 64 -3.68 10.37 15.54
N LEU A 65 -4.72 10.21 14.73
CA LEU A 65 -4.59 9.97 13.29
C LEU A 65 -4.21 11.21 12.50
N LEU A 66 -4.75 12.38 12.84
CA LEU A 66 -4.33 13.65 12.23
C LEU A 66 -2.88 14.01 12.58
N SER A 67 -2.46 13.74 13.82
CA SER A 67 -1.05 13.88 14.22
C SER A 67 -0.15 12.90 13.47
N LYS A 68 -0.59 11.64 13.31
CA LYS A 68 0.12 10.64 12.50
C LYS A 68 0.17 11.00 11.01
N TYR A 69 -0.88 11.61 10.47
CA TYR A 69 -0.93 12.12 9.09
C TYR A 69 0.08 13.24 8.88
N PHE A 70 0.17 14.21 9.81
CA PHE A 70 1.18 15.27 9.76
C PHE A 70 2.62 14.72 9.90
N GLN A 71 2.80 13.66 10.69
CA GLN A 71 4.09 12.98 10.85
C GLN A 71 4.44 12.11 9.63
N PHE A 72 3.43 11.55 8.96
CA PHE A 72 3.54 10.77 7.74
C PHE A 72 3.98 11.63 6.56
N THR A 73 3.32 12.77 6.34
CA THR A 73 3.71 13.75 5.31
C THR A 73 5.13 14.29 5.55
N SER A 74 5.48 14.56 6.80
CA SER A 74 6.81 15.06 7.18
C SER A 74 7.93 14.02 6.99
N ASN A 75 7.66 12.73 7.26
CA ASN A 75 8.65 11.66 7.12
C ASN A 75 8.95 11.29 5.65
N ILE A 76 7.96 11.37 4.77
CA ILE A 76 8.20 11.13 3.33
C ILE A 76 9.04 12.27 2.72
N HIS A 77 8.78 13.52 3.11
CA HIS A 77 9.62 14.65 2.69
C HIS A 77 11.10 14.46 3.06
N THR A 78 11.37 13.85 4.21
CA THR A 78 12.74 13.60 4.71
C THR A 78 13.46 12.45 3.97
N MET A 79 12.73 11.48 3.40
CA MET A 79 13.31 10.33 2.69
C MET A 79 13.53 10.60 1.19
N SER A 80 12.75 11.52 0.60
CA SER A 80 12.86 11.92 -0.81
C SER A 80 14.11 12.77 -1.14
N SER A 81 14.89 13.20 -0.13
CA SER A 81 16.12 13.99 -0.34
C SER A 81 17.37 13.15 -0.67
N GLN A 82 17.24 11.83 -0.90
CA GLN A 82 18.36 11.03 -1.39
C GLN A 82 18.39 11.02 -2.92
N PRO A 83 19.46 11.52 -3.57
CA PRO A 83 19.54 11.53 -5.03
C PRO A 83 19.72 10.11 -5.55
N VAL A 84 18.85 9.69 -6.46
CA VAL A 84 19.03 8.48 -7.27
C VAL A 84 19.63 8.90 -8.61
N PRO A 85 20.75 8.29 -9.06
CA PRO A 85 21.35 8.63 -10.35
C PRO A 85 20.49 8.10 -11.51
N GLU A 86 20.27 9.00 -12.46
CA GLU A 86 19.55 8.84 -13.71
C GLU A 86 20.19 7.75 -14.59
N ALA A 87 19.43 6.70 -14.89
CA ALA A 87 19.81 5.69 -15.86
C ALA A 87 19.41 6.19 -17.26
N ALA A 88 20.42 6.50 -18.08
CA ALA A 88 20.28 6.96 -19.45
C ALA A 88 19.53 5.93 -20.32
N ALA A 89 18.35 6.30 -20.81
CA ALA A 89 17.64 5.61 -21.87
C ALA A 89 17.79 6.40 -23.17
N ALA A 90 18.54 5.84 -24.12
CA ALA A 90 18.61 6.33 -25.49
C ALA A 90 17.44 5.75 -26.29
N ALA A 91 16.62 6.62 -26.86
CA ALA A 91 15.64 6.28 -27.90
C ALA A 91 16.09 6.89 -29.23
N PRO A 92 15.85 6.25 -30.39
CA PRO A 92 15.89 6.92 -31.67
C PRO A 92 14.48 7.31 -32.14
N GLU A 93 14.41 8.54 -32.65
CA GLU A 93 13.30 9.13 -33.40
C GLU A 93 12.95 8.34 -34.68
N VAL A 94 11.66 8.31 -35.04
CA VAL A 94 11.24 8.20 -36.44
C VAL A 94 10.13 9.23 -36.72
N SER A 95 10.34 9.89 -37.85
CA SER A 95 9.72 11.09 -38.38
C SER A 95 8.27 10.91 -38.87
N GLN A 96 7.58 12.06 -38.89
CA GLN A 96 6.22 12.30 -39.37
C GLN A 96 6.11 12.22 -40.91
N SER A 97 4.94 11.83 -41.42
CA SER A 97 4.44 12.36 -42.70
C SER A 97 2.91 12.52 -42.70
N ARG A 98 2.48 13.68 -43.21
CA ARG A 98 1.10 14.15 -43.43
C ARG A 98 0.71 13.93 -44.91
N ALA A 99 -0.58 13.68 -45.17
CA ALA A 99 -1.43 14.26 -46.24
C ALA A 99 -2.82 13.59 -46.14
N SER A 100 -3.94 14.27 -45.86
CA SER A 100 -4.71 15.27 -46.62
C SER A 100 -5.31 14.76 -47.93
N GLY A 101 -6.66 14.72 -48.01
CA GLY A 101 -7.44 14.60 -49.24
C GLY A 101 -8.94 14.40 -48.99
N ALA A 102 -9.72 15.48 -49.10
CA ALA A 102 -11.19 15.51 -49.32
C ALA A 102 -11.49 15.18 -50.82
N GLU A 103 -12.69 14.92 -51.38
CA GLU A 103 -14.09 15.25 -51.11
C GLU A 103 -15.07 14.22 -51.76
N ALA A 104 -16.27 14.13 -51.19
CA ALA A 104 -17.65 14.10 -51.74
C ALA A 104 -18.06 13.30 -53.01
N SER A 105 -19.17 12.52 -52.90
CA SER A 105 -20.49 12.87 -53.49
C SER A 105 -21.59 11.80 -53.28
N CYS A 106 -22.82 12.30 -53.06
CA CYS A 106 -24.18 11.75 -53.03
C CYS A 106 -24.53 10.43 -53.76
N ALA A 107 -25.43 9.60 -53.17
CA ALA A 107 -26.89 9.70 -53.37
C ALA A 107 -27.69 8.49 -52.81
N ALA A 108 -28.94 8.81 -52.44
CA ALA A 108 -30.17 8.00 -52.44
C ALA A 108 -30.53 7.10 -51.24
N ALA A 109 -31.69 7.45 -50.68
CA ALA A 109 -32.40 6.90 -49.54
C ALA A 109 -32.98 5.49 -49.76
N SER A 110 -33.10 4.74 -48.66
CA SER A 110 -34.27 3.89 -48.43
C SER A 110 -34.51 3.74 -46.94
N GLU A 111 -35.67 4.22 -46.52
CA GLU A 111 -36.19 4.26 -45.17
C GLU A 111 -36.73 2.88 -44.77
N LYS A 112 -36.19 2.30 -43.70
CA LYS A 112 -36.82 1.19 -42.98
C LYS A 112 -36.62 1.36 -41.48
N THR A 113 -37.71 1.73 -40.83
CA THR A 113 -37.87 1.92 -39.39
C THR A 113 -37.54 0.62 -38.65
N ALA A 114 -36.37 0.58 -38.01
CA ALA A 114 -36.02 -0.40 -37.00
C ALA A 114 -35.84 0.34 -35.67
N VAL A 115 -36.65 -0.02 -34.69
CA VAL A 115 -36.64 0.53 -33.33
C VAL A 115 -35.31 0.13 -32.67
N ALA A 116 -34.38 1.08 -32.61
CA ALA A 116 -33.10 0.94 -31.94
C ALA A 116 -33.23 1.37 -30.45
N PRO A 117 -32.51 0.71 -29.53
CA PRO A 117 -32.50 1.07 -28.12
C PRO A 117 -31.91 2.47 -27.94
N SER A 118 -32.54 3.28 -27.08
CA SER A 118 -32.16 4.67 -26.79
C SER A 118 -30.69 4.76 -26.41
N ALA A 119 -29.91 5.48 -27.23
CA ALA A 119 -28.57 5.92 -26.88
C ALA A 119 -28.62 6.75 -25.57
N PRO A 120 -27.60 6.66 -24.69
CA PRO A 120 -27.55 7.47 -23.49
C PRO A 120 -27.52 8.96 -23.88
N GLU A 121 -28.38 9.76 -23.25
CA GLU A 121 -28.39 11.21 -23.43
C GLU A 121 -27.00 11.81 -23.13
N PRO A 122 -26.54 12.80 -23.90
CA PRO A 122 -25.23 13.39 -23.68
C PRO A 122 -25.19 14.09 -22.32
N GLU A 123 -24.23 13.71 -21.45
CA GLU A 123 -24.01 14.40 -20.18
C GLU A 123 -23.87 15.91 -20.43
N PRO A 124 -24.59 16.77 -19.68
CA PRO A 124 -24.52 18.21 -19.86
C PRO A 124 -23.08 18.68 -19.62
N LYS A 125 -22.45 19.26 -20.66
CA LYS A 125 -21.07 19.75 -20.57
C LYS A 125 -20.99 20.89 -19.57
N LEU A 126 -20.32 20.64 -18.44
CA LEU A 126 -20.05 21.66 -17.43
C LEU A 126 -19.18 22.78 -18.03
N PRO A 127 -19.33 24.05 -17.57
CA PRO A 127 -18.49 25.15 -18.02
C PRO A 127 -16.99 24.85 -17.86
N PRO A 128 -16.09 25.42 -18.68
CA PRO A 128 -14.65 25.24 -18.46
C PRO A 128 -14.21 25.83 -17.11
N LEU A 129 -13.31 25.16 -16.39
CA LEU A 129 -12.74 25.65 -15.14
C LEU A 129 -11.63 26.67 -15.41
N SER A 130 -11.55 27.71 -14.58
CA SER A 130 -10.32 28.49 -14.50
C SER A 130 -9.18 27.65 -13.89
N ALA A 131 -7.92 28.05 -14.12
CA ALA A 131 -6.77 27.34 -13.55
C ALA A 131 -6.78 27.29 -12.02
N ALA A 132 -7.33 28.31 -11.36
CA ALA A 132 -7.46 28.33 -9.90
C ALA A 132 -8.51 27.34 -9.40
N GLU A 133 -9.66 27.27 -10.07
CA GLU A 133 -10.71 26.32 -9.72
C GLU A 133 -10.29 24.88 -9.99
N TYR A 134 -9.62 24.64 -11.12
CA TYR A 134 -9.08 23.32 -11.44
C TYR A 134 -8.17 22.80 -10.32
N ARG A 135 -7.25 23.62 -9.81
CA ARG A 135 -6.38 23.23 -8.70
C ARG A 135 -7.16 22.86 -7.44
N GLU A 136 -8.19 23.62 -7.09
CA GLU A 136 -9.01 23.32 -5.91
C GLU A 136 -9.80 22.01 -6.06
N TYR A 137 -10.31 21.73 -7.26
CA TYR A 137 -10.98 20.45 -7.54
C TYR A 137 -10.00 19.28 -7.62
N ASN A 138 -8.77 19.49 -8.11
CA ASN A 138 -7.79 18.43 -8.35
C ASN A 138 -6.90 18.11 -7.14
N ARG A 139 -6.91 18.93 -6.09
CA ARG A 139 -5.98 18.81 -4.95
C ARG A 139 -5.91 17.42 -4.31
N LEU A 140 -7.01 16.65 -4.35
CA LEU A 140 -7.08 15.28 -3.81
C LEU A 140 -6.38 14.29 -4.72
N ALA A 141 -6.64 14.37 -6.02
CA ALA A 141 -5.90 13.60 -7.01
C ALA A 141 -4.39 13.90 -6.94
N ASP A 142 -3.99 15.18 -6.82
CA ASP A 142 -2.58 15.56 -6.69
C ASP A 142 -1.94 14.96 -5.42
N SER A 143 -2.67 14.95 -4.31
CA SER A 143 -2.21 14.36 -3.05
C SER A 143 -2.08 12.82 -3.15
N MET A 144 -3.06 12.16 -3.75
CA MET A 144 -3.01 10.71 -3.98
C MET A 144 -1.87 10.34 -4.92
N GLU A 145 -1.73 11.04 -6.05
CA GLU A 145 -0.65 10.83 -7.01
C GLU A 145 0.74 10.95 -6.34
N TYR A 146 0.92 11.91 -5.42
CA TYR A 146 2.16 12.04 -4.66
C TYR A 146 2.49 10.79 -3.83
N PHE A 147 1.54 10.30 -3.02
CA PHE A 147 1.74 9.09 -2.21
C PHE A 147 1.86 7.83 -3.06
N HIS A 148 1.02 7.71 -4.08
CA HIS A 148 0.98 6.56 -4.99
C HIS A 148 2.28 6.41 -5.77
N ASN A 149 2.90 7.52 -6.17
CA ASN A 149 4.20 7.46 -6.83
C ASN A 149 5.33 6.94 -5.92
N HIS A 150 5.30 7.28 -4.62
CA HIS A 150 6.23 6.69 -3.65
C HIS A 150 6.02 5.18 -3.50
N PHE A 151 4.77 4.72 -3.47
CA PHE A 151 4.43 3.29 -3.45
C PHE A 151 4.89 2.58 -4.73
N LYS A 152 4.58 3.14 -5.91
CA LYS A 152 5.01 2.61 -7.22
C LYS A 152 6.54 2.52 -7.31
N GLN A 153 7.26 3.54 -6.84
CA GLN A 153 8.72 3.54 -6.84
C GLN A 153 9.27 2.39 -5.97
N THR A 154 8.77 2.25 -4.75
CA THR A 154 9.21 1.19 -3.83
C THR A 154 8.85 -0.19 -4.36
N TRP A 155 7.63 -0.36 -4.87
CA TRP A 155 7.16 -1.59 -5.50
C TRP A 155 8.04 -1.98 -6.67
N ASN A 156 8.29 -1.08 -7.62
CA ASN A 156 9.10 -1.32 -8.81
C ASN A 156 10.54 -1.72 -8.47
N MET A 157 11.14 -1.09 -7.47
CA MET A 157 12.49 -1.44 -7.01
C MET A 157 12.54 -2.86 -6.44
N MET A 158 11.56 -3.27 -5.64
CA MET A 158 11.49 -4.64 -5.12
C MET A 158 11.12 -5.67 -6.20
N TYR A 159 10.15 -5.35 -7.04
CA TYR A 159 9.64 -6.21 -8.11
C TYR A 159 10.71 -6.49 -9.17
N THR A 160 11.45 -5.46 -9.56
CA THR A 160 12.61 -5.58 -10.46
C THR A 160 13.71 -6.42 -9.84
N ALA A 161 14.02 -6.20 -8.55
CA ALA A 161 15.02 -6.99 -7.85
C ALA A 161 14.64 -8.49 -7.76
N ALA A 162 13.36 -8.76 -7.51
CA ALA A 162 12.82 -10.11 -7.45
C ALA A 162 12.83 -10.79 -8.83
N GLY A 163 12.42 -10.07 -9.89
CA GLY A 163 12.43 -10.57 -11.27
C GLY A 163 13.83 -10.81 -11.84
N ASN A 164 14.80 -9.97 -11.49
CA ASN A 164 16.19 -10.11 -11.94
C ASN A 164 17.04 -11.01 -11.04
N ASN A 165 16.44 -11.56 -9.97
CA ASN A 165 17.14 -12.30 -8.92
C ASN A 165 18.36 -11.54 -8.37
N ARG A 166 18.27 -10.20 -8.31
CA ARG A 166 19.39 -9.33 -7.95
C ARG A 166 18.90 -8.08 -7.23
N ARG A 167 19.35 -7.93 -5.99
CA ARG A 167 19.07 -6.79 -5.12
C ARG A 167 19.85 -5.54 -5.58
N PRO A 168 19.37 -4.31 -5.29
CA PRO A 168 20.14 -3.10 -5.53
C PRO A 168 21.53 -3.16 -4.89
N ALA A 169 22.56 -2.76 -5.65
CA ALA A 169 23.96 -2.94 -5.28
C ALA A 169 24.37 -2.17 -4.01
N ASN A 170 23.72 -1.02 -3.78
CA ASN A 170 23.97 -0.12 -2.65
C ASN A 170 23.15 -0.44 -1.39
N MET A 171 22.51 -1.60 -1.34
CA MET A 171 21.65 -2.00 -0.23
C MET A 171 22.21 -3.28 0.38
N THR A 172 21.95 -3.55 1.65
CA THR A 172 22.15 -4.88 2.29
C THR A 172 20.85 -5.69 2.26
N LEU A 173 20.92 -7.02 2.43
CA LEU A 173 19.70 -7.84 2.49
C LEU A 173 18.74 -7.36 3.58
N ARG A 174 19.29 -7.02 4.75
CA ARG A 174 18.52 -6.47 5.87
C ARG A 174 17.79 -5.18 5.49
N GLN A 175 18.47 -4.23 4.86
CA GLN A 175 17.86 -2.99 4.40
C GLN A 175 16.77 -3.22 3.35
N PHE A 176 16.95 -4.19 2.46
CA PHE A 176 15.94 -4.54 1.45
C PHE A 176 14.66 -5.12 2.07
N ILE A 177 14.82 -6.04 3.02
CA ILE A 177 13.68 -6.57 3.79
C ILE A 177 13.01 -5.45 4.60
N ASP A 178 13.81 -4.61 5.28
CA ASP A 178 13.29 -3.48 6.06
C ASP A 178 12.53 -2.47 5.17
N THR A 179 12.93 -2.32 3.90
CA THR A 179 12.23 -1.48 2.91
C THR A 179 10.86 -2.06 2.57
N GLY A 180 10.75 -3.37 2.30
CA GLY A 180 9.45 -4.00 2.06
C GLY A 180 8.52 -3.97 3.27
N LEU A 181 9.05 -4.15 4.48
CA LEU A 181 8.27 -3.98 5.70
C LEU A 181 7.83 -2.52 5.91
N ALA A 182 8.67 -1.54 5.54
CA ALA A 182 8.29 -0.12 5.59
C ALA A 182 7.16 0.21 4.60
N PHE A 183 7.24 -0.32 3.38
CA PHE A 183 6.20 -0.21 2.38
C PHE A 183 4.85 -0.69 2.91
N VAL A 184 4.77 -1.88 3.50
CA VAL A 184 3.52 -2.41 4.08
C VAL A 184 2.95 -1.49 5.16
N ARG A 185 3.80 -1.00 6.06
CA ARG A 185 3.36 -0.09 7.14
C ARG A 185 2.81 1.22 6.59
N GLN A 186 3.47 1.79 5.58
CA GLN A 186 3.07 3.05 4.97
C GLN A 186 1.78 2.90 4.17
N LEU A 187 1.67 1.85 3.36
CA LEU A 187 0.46 1.55 2.58
C LEU A 187 -0.74 1.26 3.50
N THR A 188 -0.51 0.54 4.60
CA THR A 188 -1.54 0.31 5.63
C THR A 188 -2.02 1.63 6.24
N MET A 189 -1.10 2.55 6.55
CA MET A 189 -1.48 3.83 7.14
C MET A 189 -2.32 4.67 6.16
N HIS A 190 -1.91 4.70 4.90
CA HIS A 190 -2.60 5.40 3.81
C HIS A 190 -4.04 4.89 3.63
N HIS A 191 -4.25 3.59 3.44
CA HIS A 191 -5.60 3.02 3.33
C HIS A 191 -6.46 3.25 4.58
N ASN A 192 -5.86 3.20 5.77
CA ASN A 192 -6.59 3.52 7.00
C ASN A 192 -7.08 4.97 7.02
N ILE A 193 -6.30 5.91 6.51
CA ILE A 193 -6.70 7.32 6.43
C ILE A 193 -7.82 7.49 5.40
N GLU A 194 -7.72 6.84 4.23
CA GLU A 194 -8.81 6.83 3.26
C GLU A 194 -10.11 6.31 3.85
N GLU A 195 -10.09 5.09 4.38
CA GLU A 195 -11.30 4.42 4.85
C GLU A 195 -11.94 5.08 6.07
N GLN A 196 -11.13 5.72 6.93
CA GLN A 196 -11.62 6.31 8.16
C GLN A 196 -11.99 7.79 8.01
N LEU A 197 -11.32 8.55 7.14
CA LEU A 197 -11.46 10.00 7.06
C LEU A 197 -11.94 10.47 5.69
N LEU A 198 -11.35 9.99 4.59
CA LEU A 198 -11.65 10.50 3.25
C LEU A 198 -12.92 9.90 2.66
N TYR A 199 -12.96 8.56 2.53
CA TYR A 199 -14.06 7.84 1.90
C TYR A 199 -15.41 8.11 2.55
N PRO A 200 -15.54 8.21 3.89
CA PRO A 200 -16.81 8.58 4.51
C PRO A 200 -17.32 9.96 4.09
N GLN A 201 -16.43 10.94 3.85
CA GLN A 201 -16.81 12.27 3.37
C GLN A 201 -17.26 12.24 1.91
N LEU A 202 -16.54 11.48 1.06
CA LEU A 202 -16.88 11.33 -0.36
C LEU A 202 -18.19 10.55 -0.55
N ALA A 203 -18.43 9.52 0.27
CA ALA A 203 -19.61 8.67 0.26
C ALA A 203 -20.94 9.40 0.47
N VAL A 204 -20.90 10.65 0.99
CA VAL A 204 -22.08 11.50 1.13
C VAL A 204 -22.71 11.80 -0.24
N ARG A 205 -21.90 11.88 -1.30
CA ARG A 205 -22.35 12.25 -2.66
C ARG A 205 -21.92 11.30 -3.76
N MET A 206 -20.89 10.50 -3.52
CA MET A 206 -20.32 9.57 -4.50
C MET A 206 -20.60 8.14 -4.07
N ASP A 207 -21.49 7.46 -4.79
CA ASP A 207 -21.88 6.08 -4.47
C ASP A 207 -20.69 5.10 -4.52
N ASP A 208 -19.67 5.43 -5.33
CA ASP A 208 -18.39 4.71 -5.43
C ASP A 208 -17.53 4.72 -4.16
N PHE A 209 -17.95 5.39 -3.09
CA PHE A 209 -17.27 5.37 -1.79
C PHE A 209 -18.16 4.82 -0.66
N ARG A 210 -19.40 4.41 -0.96
CA ARG A 210 -20.33 3.97 0.08
C ARG A 210 -19.96 2.57 0.59
N ASN A 211 -19.61 2.52 1.87
CA ASN A 211 -19.46 1.27 2.62
C ASN A 211 -20.80 0.53 2.74
N GLN A 212 -20.77 -0.80 2.73
CA GLN A 212 -21.96 -1.64 2.96
C GLN A 212 -22.56 -1.46 4.37
N ASP A 213 -21.78 -0.95 5.33
CA ASP A 213 -22.14 -0.88 6.74
C ASP A 213 -22.93 0.39 7.15
N GLY A 214 -23.31 1.22 6.18
CA GLY A 214 -24.15 2.40 6.38
C GLY A 214 -25.60 2.08 6.78
N LYS A 215 -25.81 1.33 7.87
CA LYS A 215 -27.11 1.21 8.53
C LYS A 215 -27.46 2.56 9.19
N LYS A 216 -28.31 3.33 8.53
CA LYS A 216 -29.38 4.08 9.21
C LYS A 216 -30.72 3.68 8.59
N GLY A 217 -31.45 2.82 9.30
CA GLY A 217 -32.89 2.58 9.09
C GLY A 217 -33.27 1.63 7.96
N GLY A 218 -33.71 0.41 8.31
CA GLY A 218 -34.83 -0.30 7.69
C GLY A 218 -34.77 -0.79 6.23
N SER A 219 -33.86 -0.31 5.39
CA SER A 219 -33.86 -0.62 3.96
C SER A 219 -32.75 -1.61 3.60
N LYS A 220 -33.08 -2.61 2.76
CA LYS A 220 -32.21 -3.72 2.33
C LYS A 220 -30.78 -3.25 2.00
N PRO A 221 -29.74 -4.03 2.39
CA PRO A 221 -28.36 -3.72 2.01
C PRO A 221 -28.25 -3.67 0.49
N SER A 222 -27.82 -2.53 -0.05
CA SER A 222 -27.34 -2.44 -1.42
C SER A 222 -26.13 -3.36 -1.55
N ARG A 223 -26.22 -4.36 -2.43
CA ARG A 223 -25.27 -5.48 -2.54
C ARG A 223 -23.89 -5.12 -3.07
N LYS A 224 -23.61 -3.86 -3.40
CA LYS A 224 -22.38 -3.47 -4.09
C LYS A 224 -21.47 -2.70 -3.12
N GLN A 225 -20.43 -3.37 -2.60
CA GLN A 225 -19.29 -2.64 -2.04
C GLN A 225 -18.68 -1.84 -3.20
N SER A 226 -18.19 -0.63 -2.94
CA SER A 226 -17.48 0.06 -4.00
C SER A 226 -16.22 -0.71 -4.42
N GLU A 227 -15.87 -0.57 -5.69
CA GLU A 227 -14.74 -1.29 -6.27
C GLU A 227 -13.42 -0.95 -5.55
N LEU A 228 -13.21 0.32 -5.19
CA LEU A 228 -12.03 0.79 -4.45
C LEU A 228 -11.90 0.11 -3.08
N LEU A 229 -12.99 -0.02 -2.34
CA LEU A 229 -12.99 -0.71 -1.04
C LEU A 229 -12.77 -2.22 -1.17
N LEU A 230 -13.23 -2.83 -2.26
CA LEU A 230 -12.93 -4.24 -2.54
C LEU A 230 -11.44 -4.40 -2.85
N GLN A 231 -10.86 -3.49 -3.63
CA GLN A 231 -9.44 -3.47 -3.93
C GLN A 231 -8.59 -3.31 -2.66
N HIS A 232 -8.94 -2.40 -1.74
CA HIS A 232 -8.28 -2.29 -0.43
C HIS A 232 -8.23 -3.63 0.31
N ARG A 233 -9.37 -4.35 0.37
CA ARG A 233 -9.41 -5.66 1.03
C ARG A 233 -8.44 -6.65 0.38
N LEU A 234 -8.46 -6.76 -0.95
CA LEU A 234 -7.59 -7.68 -1.69
C LEU A 234 -6.11 -7.32 -1.54
N ILE A 235 -5.81 -6.02 -1.54
CA ILE A 235 -4.46 -5.50 -1.29
C ILE A 235 -4.01 -5.85 0.12
N HIS A 236 -4.84 -5.62 1.15
CA HIS A 236 -4.51 -5.99 2.53
C HIS A 236 -4.28 -7.49 2.70
N GLU A 237 -5.06 -8.35 2.03
CA GLU A 237 -4.83 -9.79 2.04
C GLU A 237 -3.47 -10.16 1.40
N GLY A 238 -3.08 -9.48 0.32
CA GLY A 238 -1.77 -9.63 -0.32
C GLY A 238 -0.63 -9.14 0.58
N MET A 239 -0.80 -7.98 1.19
CA MET A 239 0.14 -7.37 2.15
C MET A 239 0.38 -8.27 3.35
N ASP A 240 -0.65 -8.90 3.92
CA ASP A 240 -0.51 -9.83 5.05
C ASP A 240 0.48 -10.96 4.71
N ARG A 241 0.31 -11.59 3.54
CA ARG A 241 1.19 -12.69 3.09
C ARG A 241 2.61 -12.23 2.79
N PHE A 242 2.75 -11.03 2.23
CA PHE A 242 4.04 -10.42 1.92
C PHE A 242 4.79 -10.03 3.20
N GLU A 243 4.12 -9.40 4.16
CA GLU A 243 4.67 -9.00 5.45
C GLU A 243 5.09 -10.19 6.29
N ASP A 244 4.26 -11.24 6.34
CA ASP A 244 4.57 -12.48 7.05
C ASP A 244 5.89 -13.08 6.57
N TYR A 245 6.05 -13.23 5.24
CA TYR A 245 7.27 -13.76 4.63
C TYR A 245 8.49 -12.91 5.00
N LEU A 246 8.41 -11.59 4.77
CA LEU A 246 9.52 -10.68 5.07
C LEU A 246 9.87 -10.66 6.56
N THR A 247 8.87 -10.76 7.45
CA THR A 247 9.08 -10.78 8.90
C THR A 247 9.83 -12.04 9.35
N GLU A 248 9.45 -13.21 8.83
CA GLU A 248 10.13 -14.46 9.17
C GLU A 248 11.56 -14.50 8.62
N CYS A 249 11.78 -14.01 7.39
CA CYS A 249 13.13 -13.81 6.85
C CYS A 249 13.92 -12.82 7.71
N ARG A 250 13.28 -11.74 8.17
CA ARG A 250 13.94 -10.71 8.97
C ARG A 250 14.42 -11.22 10.33
N ARG A 251 13.70 -12.21 10.88
CA ARG A 251 14.01 -12.91 12.14
C ARG A 251 15.00 -14.07 11.96
N GLY A 252 15.33 -14.44 10.73
CA GLY A 252 16.17 -15.60 10.43
C GLY A 252 15.46 -16.94 10.65
N GLN A 253 14.12 -16.95 10.63
CA GLN A 253 13.29 -18.16 10.75
C GLN A 253 13.06 -18.84 9.39
N LEU A 254 13.29 -18.08 8.31
CA LEU A 254 13.20 -18.54 6.93
C LEU A 254 14.33 -17.92 6.11
N ASP A 255 14.90 -18.68 5.19
CA ASP A 255 15.87 -18.13 4.24
C ASP A 255 15.17 -17.23 3.23
N PHE A 256 15.79 -16.09 2.92
CA PHE A 256 15.24 -15.16 1.95
C PHE A 256 15.57 -15.61 0.52
N GLU A 257 14.52 -15.79 -0.28
CA GLU A 257 14.56 -16.11 -1.70
C GLU A 257 13.83 -15.05 -2.55
N MET A 258 14.46 -14.63 -3.65
CA MET A 258 13.86 -13.66 -4.59
C MET A 258 12.67 -14.24 -5.35
N ALA A 259 12.71 -15.52 -5.73
CA ALA A 259 11.60 -16.18 -6.44
C ALA A 259 10.34 -16.25 -5.55
N THR A 260 10.52 -16.57 -4.27
CA THR A 260 9.43 -16.56 -3.28
C THR A 260 8.90 -15.15 -3.08
N LEU A 261 9.77 -14.14 -2.96
CA LEU A 261 9.34 -12.73 -2.92
C LEU A 261 8.51 -12.36 -4.15
N LYS A 262 8.99 -12.70 -5.35
CA LYS A 262 8.31 -12.40 -6.62
C LYS A 262 6.90 -12.98 -6.66
N THR A 263 6.76 -14.25 -6.27
CA THR A 263 5.46 -14.92 -6.18
C THR A 263 4.51 -14.17 -5.24
N LYS A 264 4.99 -13.75 -4.07
CA LYS A 264 4.17 -12.98 -3.11
C LYS A 264 3.78 -11.60 -3.62
N MET A 265 4.57 -10.99 -4.50
CA MET A 265 4.23 -9.72 -5.14
C MET A 265 3.22 -9.93 -6.28
N ASP A 266 3.38 -10.99 -7.08
CA ASP A 266 2.50 -11.32 -8.21
C ASP A 266 1.06 -11.56 -7.77
N ASP A 267 0.86 -12.17 -6.60
CA ASP A 267 -0.45 -12.47 -6.02
C ASP A 267 -1.41 -11.25 -5.95
N TRP A 268 -0.89 -10.02 -5.93
CA TRP A 268 -1.68 -8.80 -5.78
C TRP A 268 -1.14 -7.60 -6.57
N ASN A 269 -0.23 -7.84 -7.52
CA ASN A 269 0.35 -6.79 -8.35
C ASN A 269 -0.74 -6.02 -9.12
N ASP A 270 -1.58 -6.73 -9.85
CA ASP A 270 -2.54 -6.11 -10.76
C ASP A 270 -3.61 -5.31 -10.00
N VAL A 271 -4.04 -5.80 -8.85
CA VAL A 271 -5.01 -5.08 -8.00
C VAL A 271 -4.39 -3.84 -7.36
N LEU A 272 -3.11 -3.89 -6.95
CA LEU A 272 -2.41 -2.71 -6.45
C LEU A 272 -2.30 -1.62 -7.54
N TRP A 273 -1.82 -1.97 -8.73
CA TRP A 273 -1.68 -1.01 -9.81
C TRP A 273 -3.00 -0.41 -10.25
N LEU A 274 -4.02 -1.26 -10.44
CA LEU A 274 -5.36 -0.81 -10.77
C LEU A 274 -5.90 0.17 -9.71
N HIS A 275 -5.73 -0.15 -8.44
CA HIS A 275 -6.20 0.68 -7.34
C HIS A 275 -5.53 2.07 -7.32
N LEU A 276 -4.20 2.11 -7.39
CA LEU A 276 -3.42 3.36 -7.36
C LEU A 276 -3.79 4.29 -8.52
N ASP A 277 -4.16 3.75 -9.69
CA ASP A 277 -4.56 4.56 -10.85
C ASP A 277 -6.06 4.93 -10.81
N ALA A 278 -6.92 3.98 -10.46
CA ALA A 278 -8.38 4.17 -10.46
C ALA A 278 -8.82 5.20 -9.42
N GLU A 279 -8.18 5.22 -8.25
CA GLU A 279 -8.49 6.20 -7.23
C GLU A 279 -8.13 7.63 -7.68
N VAL A 280 -6.93 7.82 -8.22
CA VAL A 280 -6.49 9.14 -8.73
C VAL A 280 -7.46 9.63 -9.80
N GLU A 281 -7.83 8.76 -10.76
CA GLU A 281 -8.81 9.10 -11.80
C GLU A 281 -10.16 9.50 -11.21
N THR A 282 -10.64 8.74 -10.22
CA THR A 282 -11.91 9.02 -9.54
C THR A 282 -11.88 10.38 -8.82
N LEU A 283 -10.73 10.80 -8.31
CA LEU A 283 -10.54 12.05 -7.57
C LEU A 283 -10.15 13.25 -8.45
N LYS A 284 -10.04 13.09 -9.78
CA LYS A 284 -9.70 14.19 -10.69
C LYS A 284 -10.77 15.27 -10.69
N ALA A 285 -10.33 16.49 -11.04
CA ALA A 285 -11.18 17.67 -11.03
C ALA A 285 -12.50 17.50 -11.79
N GLU A 286 -12.46 16.87 -12.97
CA GLU A 286 -13.63 16.67 -13.82
C GLU A 286 -14.66 15.70 -13.24
N ASN A 287 -14.24 14.72 -12.43
CA ASN A 287 -15.19 13.86 -11.73
C ASN A 287 -15.71 14.54 -10.47
N MET A 288 -14.82 15.17 -9.68
CA MET A 288 -15.19 15.83 -8.42
C MET A 288 -16.23 16.93 -8.60
N ARG A 289 -16.10 17.74 -9.66
CA ARG A 289 -17.03 18.82 -9.98
C ARG A 289 -18.43 18.38 -10.40
N LYS A 290 -18.65 17.08 -10.67
CA LYS A 290 -19.99 16.51 -10.89
C LYS A 290 -20.80 16.46 -9.59
N TYR A 291 -20.12 16.37 -8.45
CA TYR A 291 -20.74 16.13 -7.14
C TYR A 291 -20.61 17.31 -6.17
N TRP A 292 -19.58 18.15 -6.34
CA TRP A 292 -19.23 19.20 -5.38
C TRP A 292 -19.15 20.57 -6.05
N THR A 293 -19.60 21.60 -5.34
CA THR A 293 -19.31 23.00 -5.69
C THR A 293 -17.94 23.41 -5.15
N LEU A 294 -17.37 24.47 -5.71
CA LEU A 294 -16.05 24.97 -5.31
C LEU A 294 -15.97 25.35 -3.81
N PRO A 295 -16.95 26.06 -3.21
CA PRO A 295 -16.93 26.33 -1.78
C PRO A 295 -17.02 25.06 -0.92
N GLU A 296 -17.68 24.00 -1.40
CA GLU A 296 -17.75 22.72 -0.68
C GLU A 296 -16.43 21.95 -0.78
N MET A 297 -15.79 21.94 -1.96
CA MET A 297 -14.45 21.34 -2.13
C MET A 297 -13.42 21.97 -1.19
N ARG A 298 -13.48 23.29 -0.97
CA ARG A 298 -12.61 24.00 -0.02
C ARG A 298 -12.88 23.63 1.45
N ARG A 299 -14.09 23.17 1.77
CA ARG A 299 -14.48 22.76 3.13
C ARG A 299 -14.21 21.29 3.43
N LEU A 300 -13.93 20.46 2.43
CA LEU A 300 -13.52 19.07 2.64
C LEU A 300 -12.21 19.06 3.43
N GLN A 301 -12.29 18.68 4.71
CA GLN A 301 -11.15 18.60 5.62
C GLN A 301 -10.50 17.24 5.46
N ILE A 302 -9.28 17.23 4.91
CA ILE A 302 -8.51 16.02 4.63
C ILE A 302 -7.08 16.30 5.11
#